data_AF-A0AA50DN14-F1
#
_entry.id   AF-A0AA50DN14-F1
#
_cell.length_a   1.000
_cell.length_b   1.000
_cell.length_c   1.000
_cell.angle_alpha   90.00
_cell.angle_beta   90.00
_cell.angle_gamma   90.00
#
_symmetry.space_group_name_H-M   'P 1'
#
loop_
_entity.id
_entity.type
_entity.pdbx_description
1 polymer ?
#
loop_
_entity_poly.entity_id
_entity_poly.type
_entity_poly.pdbx_seq_one_letter_code
_entity_poly.pdbx_strand_id
1 'polypeptide(L)'
;MLHVLEFREPTYDEVEQMGIPFNYTENGEMKLDTRACLKYIPVLAGIPRSSAGKMALKDIFMASMTIVGFFTGSEVEETSKNGSITPPTSGE
;
A
#
# COMPACT_ATOMS: atom_id res chain seq x y z
N MET A 1 5.02 -17.66 11.84
CA MET A 1 5.53 -16.30 12.09
C MET A 1 4.91 -15.41 11.03
N LEU A 2 3.97 -14.55 11.40
CA LEU A 2 3.40 -13.56 10.50
C LEU A 2 4.42 -12.42 10.39
N HIS A 3 5.03 -12.22 9.21
CA HIS A 3 5.78 -11.00 8.95
C HIS A 3 4.80 -10.00 8.34
N VAL A 4 4.44 -8.99 9.11
CA VAL A 4 3.69 -7.83 8.58
C VAL A 4 4.69 -7.01 7.78
N LEU A 5 4.38 -6.78 6.51
CA LEU A 5 5.13 -5.86 5.66
C LEU A 5 4.48 -4.50 5.83
N GLU A 6 5.17 -3.60 6.55
CA GLU A 6 4.76 -2.20 6.63
C GLU A 6 5.21 -1.50 5.35
N PHE A 7 4.25 -0.95 4.60
CA PHE A 7 4.52 -0.17 3.40
C PHE A 7 4.53 1.30 3.78
N ARG A 8 5.62 2.01 3.50
CA ARG A 8 5.60 3.48 3.53
C ARG A 8 4.96 4.06 2.28
N GLU A 9 4.56 5.33 2.37
CA GLU A 9 4.10 6.08 1.21
C GLU A 9 5.22 6.27 0.16
N PRO A 10 4.87 6.24 -1.13
CA PRO A 10 5.78 6.56 -2.22
C PRO A 10 6.11 8.05 -2.23
N THR A 11 7.38 8.36 -2.50
CA THR A 11 7.86 9.74 -2.65
C THR A 11 7.74 10.22 -4.10
N TYR A 12 7.81 11.53 -4.33
CA TYR A 12 7.78 12.09 -5.68
C TYR A 12 8.85 11.48 -6.60
N ASP A 13 10.10 11.39 -6.13
CA ASP A 13 11.22 10.85 -6.91
C ASP A 13 10.99 9.39 -7.33
N GLU A 14 10.30 8.61 -6.50
CA GLU A 14 9.96 7.22 -6.80
C GLU A 14 8.86 7.12 -7.84
N VAL A 15 7.89 8.02 -7.79
CA VAL A 15 6.86 8.16 -8.81
C VAL A 15 7.46 8.59 -10.14
N GLU A 16 8.41 9.51 -10.13
CA GLU A 16 9.14 9.92 -11.32
C GLU A 16 9.94 8.74 -11.93
N GLN A 17 10.63 7.95 -11.10
CA GLN A 17 11.46 6.84 -11.58
C GLN A 17 10.68 5.58 -11.99
N MET A 18 9.61 5.26 -11.28
CA MET A 18 8.88 3.99 -11.46
C MET A 18 7.53 4.16 -12.16
N GLY A 19 6.99 5.38 -12.21
CA GLY A 19 5.67 5.70 -12.75
C GLY A 19 4.54 5.43 -11.75
N ILE A 20 3.31 5.72 -12.17
CA ILE A 20 2.10 5.42 -11.41
C ILE A 20 1.75 3.92 -11.57
N PRO A 21 1.37 3.21 -10.50
CA PRO A 21 1.10 1.76 -10.52
C PRO A 21 -0.21 1.35 -11.22
N PHE A 22 -0.91 2.27 -11.86
CA PHE A 22 -2.13 2.02 -12.63
C PHE A 22 -2.24 3.04 -13.76
N ASN A 23 -3.02 2.68 -14.77
CA ASN A 23 -3.38 3.54 -15.88
C ASN A 23 -4.88 3.40 -16.16
N TYR A 24 -5.49 4.43 -16.72
CA TYR A 24 -6.86 4.35 -17.23
C TYR A 24 -6.83 3.88 -18.68
N THR A 25 -7.68 2.92 -19.02
CA THR A 25 -7.92 2.53 -20.41
C THR A 25 -8.72 3.62 -21.13
N GLU A 26 -8.80 3.54 -22.46
CA GLU A 26 -9.63 4.43 -23.28
C GLU A 26 -11.12 4.40 -22.88
N ASN A 27 -11.56 3.30 -22.25
CA ASN A 27 -12.93 3.12 -21.74
C ASN A 27 -13.11 3.66 -20.31
N GLY A 28 -12.08 4.24 -19.71
CA GLY A 28 -12.09 4.74 -18.34
C GLY A 28 -11.93 3.65 -17.27
N GLU A 29 -11.63 2.40 -17.65
CA GLU A 29 -11.38 1.33 -16.70
C GLU A 29 -9.97 1.47 -16.11
N MET A 30 -9.83 1.28 -14.81
CA MET A 30 -8.52 1.27 -14.16
C MET A 30 -7.82 -0.07 -14.41
N LYS A 31 -6.64 -0.02 -15.03
CA LYS A 31 -5.77 -1.17 -15.25
C LYS A 31 -4.52 -1.03 -14.40
N LEU A 32 -4.33 -2.00 -13.51
CA LEU A 32 -3.16 -2.06 -12.64
C LEU A 32 -1.91 -2.41 -13.47
N ASP A 33 -0.84 -1.63 -13.30
CA ASP A 33 0.47 -1.92 -13.88
C ASP A 33 1.30 -2.76 -12.90
N THR A 34 1.18 -4.08 -13.05
CA THR A 34 1.91 -5.04 -12.23
C THR A 34 3.42 -4.82 -12.28
N ARG A 35 3.98 -4.31 -13.39
CA ARG A 35 5.42 -4.09 -13.52
C ARG A 35 5.88 -2.93 -12.65
N ALA A 36 5.09 -1.86 -12.58
CA ALA A 36 5.34 -0.75 -11.67
C ALA A 36 5.21 -1.22 -10.21
N CYS A 37 4.10 -1.89 -9.84
CA CYS A 37 3.90 -2.42 -8.48
C CYS A 37 5.07 -3.31 -8.00
N LEU A 38 5.55 -4.22 -8.85
CA LEU A 38 6.68 -5.10 -8.52
C LEU A 38 8.03 -4.38 -8.30
N LYS A 39 8.17 -3.14 -8.77
CA LYS A 39 9.31 -2.28 -8.46
C LYS A 39 9.12 -1.58 -7.11
N TYR A 40 7.92 -1.11 -6.83
CA TYR A 40 7.58 -0.45 -5.57
C TYR A 40 7.65 -1.38 -4.36
N ILE A 41 7.21 -2.64 -4.48
CA ILE A 41 7.14 -3.57 -3.34
C ILE A 41 8.44 -3.61 -2.51
N PRO A 42 9.62 -3.92 -3.08
CA PRO A 42 10.85 -3.94 -2.29
C PRO A 42 11.27 -2.56 -1.75
N VAL A 43 10.95 -1.48 -2.47
CA VAL A 43 11.34 -0.12 -2.12
C VAL A 43 10.51 0.44 -0.96
N LEU A 44 9.19 0.21 -1.00
CA LEU A 44 8.25 0.70 -0.01
C LEU A 44 8.18 -0.20 1.23
N ALA A 45 8.41 -1.50 1.08
CA ALA A 45 8.52 -2.42 2.22
C ALA A 45 9.93 -2.48 2.83
N GLY A 46 10.92 -1.78 2.25
CA GLY A 46 12.30 -1.77 2.74
C GLY A 46 12.99 -3.14 2.71
N ILE A 47 12.56 -4.04 1.80
CA ILE A 47 13.10 -5.40 1.69
C ILE A 47 14.00 -5.58 0.47
N PRO A 48 15.00 -6.48 0.53
CA PRO A 48 15.77 -6.84 -0.65
C PRO A 48 14.88 -7.42 -1.76
N ARG A 49 15.23 -7.15 -3.03
CA ARG A 49 14.52 -7.71 -4.18
C ARG A 49 14.49 -9.25 -4.18
N SER A 50 15.53 -9.89 -3.64
CA SER A 50 15.60 -11.34 -3.46
C SER A 50 14.55 -11.88 -2.49
N SER A 51 14.14 -11.07 -1.50
CA SER A 51 13.03 -11.40 -0.60
C SER A 51 11.68 -11.17 -1.27
N ALA A 52 11.52 -10.06 -1.99
CA ALA A 52 10.31 -9.78 -2.75
C ALA A 52 10.02 -10.86 -3.81
N GLY A 53 11.06 -11.40 -4.46
CA GLY A 53 10.93 -12.49 -5.42
C GLY A 53 10.47 -13.84 -4.83
N LYS A 54 10.44 -13.97 -3.50
CA LYS A 54 9.97 -15.18 -2.79
C LYS A 54 8.56 -15.00 -2.21
N MET A 55 7.94 -13.83 -2.37
CA MET A 55 6.59 -13.57 -1.88
C MET A 55 5.57 -14.42 -2.62
N ALA A 56 4.52 -14.86 -1.93
CA ALA A 56 3.41 -15.53 -2.59
C ALA A 56 2.69 -14.56 -3.53
N LEU A 57 2.11 -15.06 -4.61
CA LEU A 57 1.36 -14.24 -5.57
C LEU A 57 0.21 -13.46 -4.90
N LYS A 58 -0.42 -14.07 -3.89
CA LYS A 58 -1.44 -13.41 -3.06
C LYS A 58 -0.87 -12.18 -2.34
N ASP A 59 0.32 -12.30 -1.74
CA ASP A 59 0.96 -11.21 -1.01
C ASP A 59 1.41 -10.10 -1.96
N ILE A 60 1.89 -10.46 -3.15
CA ILE A 60 2.22 -9.52 -4.22
C ILE A 60 0.97 -8.73 -4.65
N PHE A 61 -0.16 -9.41 -4.81
CA PHE A 61 -1.43 -8.77 -5.17
C PHE A 61 -1.93 -7.82 -4.08
N MET A 62 -1.93 -8.28 -2.82
CA MET A 62 -2.30 -7.44 -1.67
C MET A 62 -1.41 -6.21 -1.56
N ALA A 63 -0.09 -6.38 -1.67
CA ALA A 63 0.85 -5.28 -1.68
C ALA A 63 0.60 -4.30 -2.82
N SER A 64 0.30 -4.81 -4.02
CA SER A 64 -0.05 -3.96 -5.17
C SER A 64 -1.30 -3.13 -4.90
N MET A 65 -2.31 -3.68 -4.24
CA MET A 65 -3.52 -2.95 -3.86
C MET A 65 -3.25 -1.88 -2.80
N THR A 66 -2.43 -2.18 -1.78
CA THR A 66 -1.98 -1.18 -0.80
C THR A 66 -1.26 -0.03 -1.49
N ILE A 67 -0.36 -0.35 -2.44
CA ILE A 67 0.38 0.66 -3.20
C ILE A 67 -0.58 1.54 -4.00
N VAL A 68 -1.54 0.96 -4.72
CA VAL A 68 -2.56 1.73 -5.45
C VAL A 68 -3.37 2.61 -4.51
N GLY A 69 -3.71 2.13 -3.31
CA GLY A 69 -4.43 2.88 -2.28
C GLY A 69 -3.77 4.22 -1.91
N PHE A 70 -2.44 4.26 -1.83
CA PHE A 70 -1.70 5.51 -1.58
C PHE A 70 -1.92 6.59 -2.65
N PHE A 71 -2.20 6.19 -3.90
CA PHE A 71 -2.41 7.13 -5.00
C PHE A 71 -3.87 7.49 -5.22
N THR A 72 -4.82 6.61 -4.84
CA THR A 72 -6.25 6.85 -5.02
C THR A 72 -6.91 7.51 -3.80
N GLY A 73 -6.15 7.81 -2.75
CA GLY A 73 -6.67 8.37 -1.49
C GLY A 73 -7.58 7.40 -0.74
N SER A 74 -7.56 6.12 -1.12
CA SER A 74 -8.18 5.06 -0.34
C SER A 74 -7.16 4.65 0.69
N GLU A 75 -7.07 5.39 1.79
CA GLU A 75 -6.46 4.85 3.00
C GLU A 75 -7.07 3.46 3.20
N VAL A 76 -6.25 2.43 3.04
CA VAL A 76 -6.58 1.13 3.60
C VAL A 76 -6.58 1.41 5.09
N GLU A 77 -7.76 1.73 5.63
CA GLU A 77 -8.00 1.91 7.04
C GLU A 77 -7.56 0.59 7.71
N GLU A 78 -6.29 0.56 8.12
CA GLU A 78 -5.76 -0.39 9.06
C GLU A 78 -6.71 -0.30 10.25
N THR A 79 -7.61 -1.28 10.36
CA THR A 79 -8.47 -1.48 11.50
C THR A 79 -7.58 -1.86 12.68
N SER A 80 -6.84 -0.90 13.22
CA SER A 80 -6.15 -1.00 14.49
C SER A 80 -7.04 -0.33 15.54
N LYS A 81 -7.75 -1.20 16.26
CA LYS A 81 -8.59 -0.91 17.42
C LYS A 81 -7.91 0.03 18.43
N ASN A 82 -8.81 0.69 19.18
CA ASN A 82 -8.68 1.18 20.56
C ASN A 82 -8.21 2.62 20.79
N GLY A 83 -9.18 3.54 20.67
CA GLY A 83 -9.19 4.83 21.36
C GLY A 83 -10.56 5.11 21.98
N SER A 84 -11.05 4.21 22.85
CA SER A 84 -12.18 4.55 23.73
C SER A 84 -11.70 5.63 24.70
N ILE A 85 -12.10 6.88 24.45
CA ILE A 85 -12.04 7.94 25.45
C ILE A 85 -13.49 8.20 25.85
N THR A 86 -13.94 7.52 26.90
CA THR A 86 -15.16 7.93 27.60
C THR A 86 -14.87 9.27 28.28
N PRO A 87 -15.71 10.30 28.11
CA PRO A 87 -15.59 11.52 28.89
C PRO A 87 -15.97 11.20 30.35
N PRO A 88 -15.22 11.69 31.36
CA PRO A 88 -15.67 11.61 32.74
C PRO A 88 -16.85 12.56 32.94
N THR A 89 -18.00 12.02 33.35
CA THR A 89 -19.12 12.77 33.90
C THR A 89 -18.63 13.59 35.09
N SER A 90 -18.56 14.92 34.95
CA SER A 90 -18.58 15.83 36.10
C SER A 90 -20.04 16.13 36.40
N GLY A 91 -20.45 15.73 37.60
CA GLY A 91 -21.77 16.03 38.13
C GLY A 91 -21.89 17.48 38.58
N GLU A 92 -23.14 17.92 38.59
CA GLU A 92 -23.70 18.91 39.52
C GLU A 92 -25.06 18.38 39.99
#